data_AF-A0A4R7K463-F1
#
_entry.id   AF-A0A4R7K463-F1
#
_cell.length_a   1.000
_cell.length_b   1.000
_cell.length_c   1.000
_cell.angle_alpha   90.00
_cell.angle_beta   90.00
_cell.angle_gamma   90.00
#
_symmetry.space_group_name_H-M   'P 1'
#
loop_
_entity.id
_entity.type
_entity.pdbx_description
1 polymer ?
#
loop_
_entity_poly.entity_id
_entity_poly.type
_entity_poly.pdbx_seq_one_letter_code
_entity_poly.pdbx_strand_id
1 'polypeptide(L)' 'MKKRRSFVKPGNFKNPLEDLDNERYIELLENGLSDEEIAREFDIDNSYLKRLRDEWREDY' A
#
# COMPACT_ATOMS: atom_id res chain seq x y z
N MET A 1 -1.20 25.75 19.33
CA MET A 1 -1.51 24.67 18.37
C MET A 1 -0.55 23.51 18.62
N LYS A 2 -1.04 22.36 19.13
CA LYS A 2 -0.19 21.18 19.37
C LYS A 2 -0.64 20.08 18.41
N LYS A 3 0.14 19.82 17.36
CA LYS A 3 -0.10 18.71 16.43
C LYS A 3 -0.04 17.41 17.21
N ARG A 4 -1.20 16.76 17.38
CA ARG A 4 -1.29 15.43 17.98
C ARG A 4 -0.63 14.46 16.99
N ARG A 5 0.58 13.99 17.30
CA ARG A 5 1.16 12.82 16.62
C ARG A 5 0.22 11.66 16.95
N SER A 6 -0.60 11.26 15.97
CA SER A 6 -1.39 10.05 16.05
C SER A 6 -0.44 8.88 16.18
N PHE A 7 -0.45 8.24 17.34
CA PHE A 7 0.15 6.93 17.54
C PHE A 7 -0.62 5.97 16.63
N VAL A 8 -0.06 5.64 15.48
CA VAL A 8 -0.55 4.53 14.67
C VAL A 8 -0.29 3.28 15.51
N LYS A 9 -1.36 2.62 15.96
CA LYS A 9 -1.25 1.36 16.70
C LYS A 9 -0.44 0.38 15.84
N PRO A 10 0.46 -0.43 16.42
CA PRO A 10 0.99 -1.60 15.73
C PRO A 10 -0.15 -2.63 15.67
N GLY A 11 -1.08 -2.41 14.74
CA GLY A 11 -2.08 -3.39 14.39
C GLY A 11 -1.35 -4.59 13.81
N ASN A 12 -1.57 -5.74 14.44
CA ASN A 12 -1.33 -7.09 13.95
C ASN A 12 -1.21 -7.15 12.41
N PHE A 13 -0.01 -6.90 11.86
CA PHE A 13 0.28 -7.04 10.45
C PHE A 13 0.23 -8.55 10.16
N LYS A 14 -0.97 -9.09 9.91
CA LYS A 14 -1.09 -10.23 9.00
C LYS A 14 -0.44 -9.71 7.73
N ASN A 15 0.81 -10.07 7.44
CA ASN A 15 1.54 -9.60 6.28
C ASN A 15 0.65 -9.75 5.03
N PRO A 16 0.02 -8.66 4.53
CA PRO A 16 -0.66 -8.70 3.23
C PRO A 16 0.39 -8.63 2.11
N LEU A 17 1.64 -8.39 2.51
CA LEU A 17 2.85 -8.34 1.70
C LEU A 17 3.20 -9.63 0.97
N GLU A 18 2.64 -10.77 1.37
CA GLU A 18 2.80 -12.00 0.58
C GLU A 18 1.84 -12.05 -0.62
N ASP A 19 0.78 -11.22 -0.66
CA ASP A 19 -0.25 -11.29 -1.72
C ASP A 19 -0.23 -10.09 -2.69
N LEU A 20 0.39 -8.94 -2.34
CA LEU A 20 0.49 -7.78 -3.24
C LEU A 20 1.92 -7.57 -3.73
N ASP A 21 2.25 -8.23 -4.83
CA ASP A 21 3.48 -8.02 -5.61
C ASP A 21 3.29 -6.97 -6.73
N ASN A 22 4.38 -6.66 -7.44
CA ASN A 22 4.38 -5.66 -8.51
C ASN A 22 3.47 -6.04 -9.67
N GLU A 23 3.46 -7.32 -10.06
CA GLU A 23 2.63 -7.80 -11.17
C GLU A 23 1.15 -7.68 -10.78
N ARG A 24 0.80 -8.10 -9.56
CA ARG A 24 -0.56 -7.98 -9.05
C ARG A 24 -1.04 -6.54 -8.99
N TYR A 25 -0.19 -5.62 -8.55
CA TYR A 25 -0.50 -4.18 -8.56
C TYR A 25 -0.73 -3.64 -9.97
N ILE A 26 0.10 -4.03 -10.94
CA ILE A 26 -0.07 -3.65 -12.35
C ILE A 26 -1.39 -4.20 -12.91
N GLU A 27 -1.72 -5.46 -12.65
CA GLU A 27 -2.99 -6.05 -13.08
C GLU A 27 -4.18 -5.23 -12.56
N LEU A 28 -4.16 -4.83 -11.28
CA LEU A 28 -5.24 -4.04 -10.68
C LEU A 28 -5.34 -2.65 -11.29
N LEU A 29 -4.21 -2.01 -11.60
CA LEU A 29 -4.18 -0.76 -12.34
C LEU A 29 -4.75 -0.91 -13.77
N GLU A 30 -4.41 -2.00 -14.47
CA GLU A 30 -4.95 -2.30 -15.81
C GLU A 30 -6.45 -2.60 -15.78
N ASN A 31 -6.95 -3.16 -14.66
CA ASN A 31 -8.38 -3.30 -14.40
C ASN A 31 -9.08 -1.96 -14.07
N GLY A 32 -8.33 -0.87 -13.96
CA GLY A 32 -8.84 0.47 -13.72
C GLY A 32 -9.07 0.80 -12.24
N LEU A 33 -8.53 0.01 -11.31
CA LEU A 33 -8.59 0.34 -9.89
C LEU A 33 -7.62 1.48 -9.56
N SER A 34 -8.05 2.35 -8.66
CA SER A 34 -7.22 3.43 -8.14
C SER A 34 -6.33 2.93 -6.99
N ASP A 35 -5.20 3.60 -6.74
CA ASP A 35 -4.31 3.32 -5.61
C ASP A 35 -5.07 3.27 -4.26
N GLU A 36 -6.07 4.13 -4.08
CA GLU A 36 -6.93 4.13 -2.88
C GLU A 36 -7.80 2.88 -2.75
N GLU A 37 -8.29 2.36 -3.87
CA GLU A 37 -9.12 1.16 -3.92
C GLU A 37 -8.28 -0.09 -3.67
N ILE A 38 -7.11 -0.15 -4.30
CA ILE A 38 -6.10 -1.21 -4.08
C ILE A 38 -5.67 -1.20 -2.61
N ALA A 39 -5.34 -0.04 -2.04
CA ALA A 39 -4.97 0.05 -0.64
C ALA A 39 -6.08 -0.45 0.29
N ARG A 40 -7.34 -0.15 -0.03
CA ARG A 40 -8.50 -0.61 0.75
C ARG A 40 -8.75 -2.12 0.57
N GLU A 41 -8.58 -2.65 -0.63
CA GLU A 41 -8.78 -4.07 -0.93
C GLU A 41 -7.80 -4.96 -0.16
N PHE A 42 -6.56 -4.48 0.00
CA PHE A 42 -5.50 -5.18 0.72
C PHE A 42 -5.37 -4.76 2.20
N ASP A 43 -6.26 -3.90 2.69
CA ASP A 43 -6.24 -3.31 4.05
C ASP A 43 -4.86 -2.71 4.42
N ILE A 44 -4.20 -2.07 3.45
CA ILE A 44 -2.91 -1.41 3.61
C ILE A 44 -3.04 0.11 3.60
N ASP A 45 -2.09 0.79 4.23
CA ASP A 45 -2.04 2.25 4.19
C ASP A 45 -1.64 2.74 2.79
N ASN A 46 -2.22 3.84 2.34
CA ASN A 46 -1.91 4.42 1.04
C ASN A 46 -0.42 4.85 0.95
N SER A 47 0.15 5.32 2.06
CA SER A 47 1.58 5.64 2.16
C SER A 47 2.45 4.40 2.04
N TYR A 48 1.93 3.24 2.46
CA TYR A 48 2.62 1.96 2.33
C TYR A 48 2.64 1.50 0.86
N LEU A 49 1.49 1.54 0.19
CA LEU A 49 1.38 1.25 -1.24
C LEU A 49 2.29 2.16 -2.07
N LYS A 50 2.35 3.45 -1.73
CA LYS A 50 3.25 4.40 -2.40
C LYS A 50 4.73 4.04 -2.25
N ARG A 51 5.14 3.55 -1.08
CA ARG A 51 6.53 3.11 -0.84
C ARG A 51 6.86 1.85 -1.64
N LEU A 52 5.95 0.88 -1.69
CA LEU A 52 6.10 -0.31 -2.53
C LEU A 52 6.27 0.06 -4.00
N ARG A 53 5.44 0.98 -4.49
CA ARG A 53 5.55 1.49 -5.86
C ARG A 53 6.90 2.14 -6.15
N ASP A 54 7.43 2.93 -5.21
CA ASP A 54 8.73 3.59 -5.37
C ASP A 54 9.85 2.54 -5.41
N GLU A 55 9.79 1.54 -4.53
CA GLU A 55 10.74 0.42 -4.46
C GLU A 55 10.74 -0.40 -5.76
N TRP A 56 9.56 -0.72 -6.30
CA TRP A 56 9.45 -1.42 -7.59
C TRP A 56 9.91 -0.59 -8.79
N ARG A 57 9.91 0.74 -8.66
CA ARG A 57 10.35 1.64 -9.73
C ARG A 57 11.87 1.84 -9.74
N GLU A 58 12.52 1.75 -8.58
CA GLU A 58 13.98 1.87 -8.46
C GLU A 58 14.75 0.65 -8.97
N ASP A 59 14.09 -0.49 -9.19
CA ASP A 59 14.73 -1.73 -9.68
C ASP A 59 14.89 -1.79 -11.22
N TYR A 60 14.69 -0.67 -11.94
CA TYR A 60 14.78 -0.56 -13.41
C TYR A 60 15.78 0.51 -13.86
#